data_AF-A0A7W4VJ67-F1
#
_entry.id   AF-A0A7W4VJ67-F1
#
_cell.length_a   1.000
_cell.length_b   1.000
_cell.length_c   1.000
_cell.angle_alpha   90.00
_cell.angle_beta   90.00
_cell.angle_gamma   90.00
#
_symmetry.space_group_name_H-M   'P 1'
#
loop_
_entity.id
_entity.type
_entity.pdbx_description
1 polymer ?
#
loop_
_entity_poly.entity_id
_entity_poly.type
_entity_poly.pdbx_seq_one_letter_code
_entity_poly.pdbx_strand_id
1 'polypeptide(L)'
;MTIRLHEERPLRQTEPLNPVQLLTRVRAVVSMLDLNCVCRSKLNAALERFENLETRRQLRTLLLDARHQAERIGALLELAGELDTIDSDETDLGVFDEITLLFQDIGAAAQAGAADMSKAKRLAAARGTG
;
A
#
# COMPACT_ATOMS: atom_id res chain seq x y z
N MET A 1 -10.30 -13.19 -43.17
CA MET A 1 -11.28 -13.10 -42.07
C MET A 1 -10.54 -12.61 -40.85
N THR A 2 -10.72 -11.35 -40.51
CA THR A 2 -9.87 -10.59 -39.58
C THR A 2 -10.56 -10.52 -38.23
N ILE A 3 -9.96 -11.09 -37.19
CA ILE A 3 -10.43 -10.90 -35.81
C ILE A 3 -9.50 -9.85 -35.18
N ARG A 4 -10.00 -8.63 -35.03
CA ARG A 4 -9.38 -7.62 -34.16
C ARG A 4 -9.60 -8.08 -32.71
N LEU A 5 -8.52 -8.39 -32.01
CA LEU A 5 -8.57 -8.49 -30.55
C LEU A 5 -8.72 -7.08 -29.99
N HIS A 6 -9.76 -6.89 -29.18
CA HIS A 6 -10.05 -5.65 -28.48
C HIS A 6 -8.94 -5.37 -27.46
N GLU A 7 -8.30 -4.20 -27.60
CA GLU A 7 -7.36 -3.67 -26.62
C GLU A 7 -8.17 -3.14 -25.42
N GLU A 8 -8.19 -3.93 -24.33
CA GLU A 8 -8.79 -3.52 -23.07
C GLU A 8 -8.00 -2.36 -22.48
N ARG A 9 -8.60 -1.16 -22.58
CA ARG A 9 -8.08 0.04 -21.93
C ARG A 9 -8.25 -0.14 -20.41
N PRO A 10 -7.18 -0.19 -19.59
CA PRO A 10 -7.35 -0.34 -18.16
C PRO A 10 -8.11 0.89 -17.63
N LEU A 11 -9.21 0.62 -16.92
CA LEU A 11 -9.94 1.61 -16.16
C LEU A 11 -8.92 2.41 -15.34
N ARG A 12 -8.85 3.72 -15.58
CA ARG A 12 -8.07 4.62 -14.73
C ARG A 12 -8.50 4.38 -13.29
N GLN A 13 -7.67 3.69 -12.53
CA GLN A 13 -7.86 3.53 -11.10
C GLN A 13 -7.80 4.95 -10.54
N THR A 14 -8.95 5.50 -10.16
CA THR A 14 -8.98 6.69 -9.31
C THR A 14 -8.38 6.26 -8.00
N GLU A 15 -7.09 6.55 -7.83
CA GLU A 15 -6.36 6.28 -6.60
C GLU A 15 -7.17 6.83 -5.44
N PRO A 16 -7.52 6.02 -4.43
CA PRO A 16 -8.35 6.48 -3.33
C PRO A 16 -7.64 7.67 -2.68
N LEU A 17 -8.31 8.83 -2.69
CA LEU A 17 -7.72 10.08 -2.22
C LEU A 17 -7.26 9.87 -0.77
N ASN A 18 -5.98 10.14 -0.51
CA ASN A 18 -5.46 10.04 0.85
C ASN A 18 -6.30 10.96 1.78
N PRO A 19 -6.85 10.44 2.89
CA PRO A 19 -7.61 11.22 3.87
C PRO A 19 -6.97 12.56 4.25
N VAL A 20 -5.63 12.62 4.30
CA VAL A 20 -4.87 13.85 4.56
C VAL A 20 -5.07 14.87 3.44
N GLN A 21 -5.04 14.46 2.17
CA GLN A 21 -5.29 15.34 1.03
C GLN A 21 -6.76 15.82 0.98
N LEU A 22 -7.71 14.98 1.40
CA LEU A 22 -9.11 15.40 1.55
C LEU A 22 -9.24 16.48 2.62
N LEU A 23 -8.53 16.36 3.74
CA LEU A 23 -8.57 17.35 4.80
C LEU A 23 -8.00 18.70 4.37
N THR A 24 -6.93 18.70 3.57
CA THR A 24 -6.42 19.94 2.96
C THR A 24 -7.50 20.63 2.11
N ARG A 25 -8.23 19.87 1.30
CA ARG A 25 -9.34 20.40 0.48
C ARG A 25 -10.50 20.91 1.34
N VAL A 26 -10.89 20.16 2.38
CA VAL A 26 -11.93 20.59 3.32
C VAL A 26 -11.53 21.90 4.00
N ARG A 27 -10.28 22.01 4.48
CA ARG A 27 -9.78 23.23 5.11
C ARG A 27 -9.81 24.43 4.15
N ALA A 28 -9.48 24.21 2.87
CA ALA A 28 -9.58 25.25 1.84
C ALA A 28 -11.03 25.70 1.59
N VAL A 29 -11.98 24.78 1.44
CA VAL A 29 -13.40 25.13 1.26
C VAL A 29 -13.95 25.86 2.48
N VAL A 30 -13.61 25.39 3.68
CA VAL A 30 -14.03 26.01 4.94
C VAL A 30 -13.47 27.42 5.10
N SER A 31 -12.25 27.69 4.64
CA SER A 31 -11.68 29.05 4.68
C SER A 31 -12.45 30.06 3.82
N MET A 32 -13.22 29.60 2.84
CA MET A 32 -14.07 30.44 1.99
C MET A 32 -15.46 30.69 2.61
N LEU A 33 -15.81 30.00 3.71
CA LEU A 33 -17.07 30.22 4.41
C LEU A 33 -16.96 31.38 5.41
N ASP A 34 -18.00 32.20 5.47
CA ASP A 34 -18.11 33.33 6.40
C ASP A 34 -18.51 32.85 7.82
N LEU A 35 -17.63 32.03 8.40
CA LEU A 35 -17.75 31.52 9.76
C LEU A 35 -17.22 32.58 10.74
N ASN A 36 -17.98 32.83 11.81
CA ASN A 36 -17.45 33.61 12.92
C ASN A 36 -16.22 32.92 13.55
N CYS A 37 -15.37 33.69 14.23
CA CYS A 37 -14.09 33.22 14.76
C CYS A 37 -14.22 31.99 15.68
N VAL A 38 -15.31 31.90 16.44
CA VAL A 38 -15.56 30.77 17.36
C VAL A 38 -15.85 29.50 16.59
N CYS A 39 -16.72 29.55 15.57
CA CYS A 39 -17.04 28.42 14.72
C CYS A 39 -15.81 27.96 13.92
N ARG A 40 -15.01 28.91 13.40
CA ARG A 40 -13.77 28.62 12.68
C ARG A 40 -12.75 27.91 13.57
N SER A 41 -12.56 28.37 14.81
CA SER A 41 -11.66 27.74 15.78
C SER A 41 -12.09 26.31 16.13
N LYS A 42 -13.38 26.10 16.44
CA LYS A 42 -13.93 24.76 16.75
C LYS A 42 -13.75 23.79 15.58
N LEU A 43 -13.99 24.25 14.36
CA LEU A 43 -13.84 23.44 13.17
C LEU A 43 -12.38 23.08 12.89
N ASN A 44 -11.46 24.04 12.99
CA ASN A 44 -10.03 23.76 12.83
C ASN A 44 -9.54 22.73 13.87
N ALA A 45 -9.94 22.87 15.13
CA ALA A 45 -9.60 21.90 16.18
C ALA A 45 -10.19 20.51 15.91
N ALA A 46 -11.41 20.43 15.35
CA ALA A 46 -12.01 19.16 14.96
C ALA A 46 -11.26 18.51 13.79
N LEU A 47 -10.90 19.29 12.77
CA LEU A 47 -10.13 18.82 11.61
C LEU A 47 -8.74 18.34 12.01
N GLU A 48 -8.05 19.05 12.89
CA GLU A 48 -6.74 18.66 13.42
C GLU A 48 -6.80 17.34 14.21
N ARG A 49 -7.82 17.16 15.05
CA ARG A 49 -8.04 15.89 15.77
C ARG A 49 -8.29 14.74 14.80
N PHE A 50 -9.10 14.99 13.76
CA PHE A 50 -9.40 13.98 12.74
C PHE A 50 -8.16 13.62 11.92
N GLU A 51 -7.35 14.61 11.51
CA GLU A 51 -6.08 14.42 10.80
C GLU A 51 -5.13 13.53 11.61
N ASN A 52 -5.03 13.78 12.91
CA ASN A 52 -4.24 12.97 13.83
C ASN A 52 -4.76 11.52 13.96
N LEU A 53 -6.07 11.32 14.04
CA LEU A 53 -6.68 9.99 14.13
C LEU A 53 -6.47 9.20 12.83
N GLU A 54 -6.72 9.81 11.68
CA GLU A 54 -6.55 9.16 10.38
C GLU A 54 -5.09 8.82 10.10
N THR A 55 -4.15 9.71 10.45
CA THR A 55 -2.73 9.40 10.28
C THR A 55 -2.30 8.22 11.14
N ARG A 56 -2.78 8.13 12.39
CA ARG A 56 -2.53 6.97 13.26
C ARG A 56 -3.14 5.69 12.69
N ARG A 57 -4.38 5.77 12.18
CA ARG A 57 -5.06 4.64 11.54
C ARG A 57 -4.30 4.13 10.32
N GLN A 58 -3.86 5.04 9.45
CA GLN A 58 -3.07 4.70 8.26
C GLN A 58 -1.73 4.06 8.64
N LEU A 59 -1.02 4.62 9.63
CA LEU A 59 0.24 4.04 10.09
C LEU A 59 0.05 2.63 10.63
N ARG A 60 -0.98 2.39 11.44
CA ARG A 60 -1.32 1.05 11.93
C ARG A 60 -1.60 0.08 10.78
N THR A 61 -2.32 0.52 9.75
CA THR A 61 -2.65 -0.29 8.58
C THR A 61 -1.39 -0.72 7.84
N LEU A 62 -0.49 0.22 7.52
CA LEU A 62 0.78 -0.09 6.84
C LEU A 62 1.68 -1.04 7.64
N LEU A 63 1.68 -0.93 8.97
CA LEU A 63 2.43 -1.84 9.84
C LEU A 63 1.84 -3.26 9.87
N LEU A 64 0.52 -3.38 9.72
CA LEU A 64 -0.14 -4.69 9.59
C LEU A 64 0.12 -5.28 8.21
N ASP A 65 -0.02 -4.49 7.15
CA ASP A 65 0.22 -4.92 5.78
C ASP A 65 1.65 -5.43 5.60
N ALA A 66 2.66 -4.70 6.09
CA ALA A 66 4.05 -5.15 6.04
C ALA A 66 4.31 -6.42 6.85
N ARG A 67 3.61 -6.62 7.97
CA ARG A 67 3.69 -7.86 8.74
C ARG A 67 3.10 -9.02 7.96
N HIS A 68 1.97 -8.82 7.29
CA HIS A 68 1.41 -9.83 6.40
C HIS A 68 2.33 -10.15 5.23
N GLN A 69 3.07 -9.18 4.68
CA GLN A 69 4.11 -9.49 3.69
C GLN A 69 5.24 -10.34 4.29
N ALA A 70 5.68 -10.08 5.52
CA ALA A 70 6.69 -10.90 6.19
C ALA A 70 6.19 -12.34 6.45
N GLU A 71 4.94 -12.50 6.90
CA GLU A 71 4.28 -13.81 7.06
C GLU A 71 4.20 -14.55 5.71
N ARG A 72 3.79 -13.85 4.64
CA ARG A 72 3.74 -14.40 3.28
C ARG A 72 5.12 -14.84 2.79
N ILE A 73 6.17 -14.05 3.00
CA ILE A 73 7.55 -14.41 2.66
C ILE A 73 7.95 -15.69 3.41
N GLY A 74 7.64 -15.79 4.71
CA GLY A 74 7.91 -17.00 5.49
C GLY A 74 7.30 -18.26 4.86
N ALA A 75 6.01 -18.21 4.53
CA ALA A 75 5.32 -19.33 3.88
C ALA A 75 5.90 -19.68 2.49
N LEU A 76 6.27 -18.67 1.69
CA LEU A 76 6.91 -18.89 0.39
C LEU A 76 8.32 -19.47 0.53
N LEU A 77 9.07 -19.12 1.58
CA LEU A 77 10.38 -19.69 1.87
C LEU A 77 10.28 -21.15 2.33
N GLU A 78 9.22 -21.52 3.05
CA GLU A 78 8.95 -22.94 3.37
C GLU A 78 8.77 -23.76 2.09
N LEU A 79 8.00 -23.25 1.12
CA LEU A 79 7.83 -23.89 -0.19
C LEU A 79 9.14 -23.90 -0.99
N ALA A 80 9.95 -22.84 -0.91
CA ALA A 80 11.24 -22.77 -1.61
C ALA A 80 12.26 -23.77 -1.03
N GLY A 81 12.06 -24.25 0.20
CA GLY A 81 12.86 -25.34 0.77
C GLY A 81 12.71 -26.67 -0.01
N GLU A 82 11.63 -26.85 -0.77
CA GLU A 82 11.45 -28.03 -1.63
C GLU A 82 12.48 -28.09 -2.77
N LEU A 83 13.21 -27.00 -3.06
CA LEU A 83 14.33 -27.02 -4.01
C LEU A 83 15.40 -28.06 -3.63
N ASP A 84 15.58 -28.38 -2.35
CA ASP A 84 16.54 -29.39 -1.90
C ASP A 84 16.22 -30.79 -2.44
N THR A 85 15.00 -31.00 -2.95
CA THR A 85 14.55 -32.27 -3.55
C THR A 85 14.83 -32.36 -5.05
N ILE A 86 15.25 -31.28 -5.69
CA ILE A 86 15.49 -31.20 -7.13
C ILE A 86 16.97 -31.40 -7.39
N ASP A 87 17.30 -32.46 -8.12
CA ASP A 87 18.66 -32.78 -8.50
C ASP A 87 18.98 -32.36 -9.95
N SER A 88 20.24 -32.56 -10.35
CA SER A 88 20.71 -32.22 -11.69
C SER A 88 20.15 -33.09 -12.81
N ASP A 89 19.53 -34.22 -12.46
CA ASP A 89 18.97 -35.20 -13.39
C ASP A 89 17.46 -35.00 -13.57
N GLU A 90 16.88 -33.93 -13.01
CA GLU A 90 15.47 -33.57 -13.18
C GLU A 90 15.11 -33.45 -14.67
N THR A 91 14.03 -34.13 -15.04
CA THR A 91 13.54 -34.24 -16.42
C THR A 91 12.29 -33.42 -16.67
N ASP A 92 11.54 -33.08 -15.61
CA ASP A 92 10.40 -32.20 -15.69
C ASP A 92 10.84 -30.73 -15.67
N LEU A 93 10.88 -30.12 -16.86
CA LEU A 93 11.26 -28.73 -17.01
C LEU A 93 10.24 -27.74 -16.40
N GLY A 94 8.99 -28.17 -16.18
CA GLY A 94 7.94 -27.32 -15.59
C GLY A 94 8.25 -26.93 -14.15
N VAL A 95 8.96 -27.79 -13.42
CA VAL A 95 9.40 -27.52 -12.04
C VAL A 95 10.27 -26.25 -11.96
N PHE A 96 11.13 -26.00 -12.95
CA PHE A 96 11.96 -24.79 -12.99
C PHE A 96 11.14 -23.51 -13.20
N ASP A 97 10.04 -23.60 -13.97
CA ASP A 97 9.12 -22.47 -14.16
C ASP A 97 8.36 -22.17 -12.86
N GLU A 98 7.90 -23.20 -12.15
CA GLU A 98 7.22 -23.06 -10.86
C GLU A 98 8.12 -22.40 -9.80
N ILE A 99 9.39 -22.82 -9.73
CA ILE A 99 10.40 -22.22 -8.85
C ILE A 99 10.69 -20.77 -9.23
N THR A 100 10.75 -20.49 -10.52
CA THR A 100 10.93 -19.13 -11.02
C THR A 100 9.78 -18.23 -10.53
N LEU A 101 8.53 -18.68 -10.64
CA LEU A 101 7.36 -17.97 -10.13
C LEU A 101 7.42 -17.80 -8.61
N LEU A 102 7.85 -18.83 -7.88
CA LEU A 102 8.00 -18.76 -6.43
C LEU A 102 8.99 -17.67 -5.99
N PHE A 103 10.16 -17.58 -6.62
CA PHE A 103 11.12 -16.51 -6.33
C PHE A 103 10.59 -15.13 -6.71
N GLN A 104 9.85 -15.03 -7.82
CA GLN A 104 9.19 -13.79 -8.22
C GLN A 104 8.16 -13.34 -7.17
N ASP A 105 7.39 -14.27 -6.62
CA ASP A 105 6.40 -13.99 -5.58
C ASP A 105 7.04 -13.53 -4.26
N ILE A 106 8.15 -14.14 -3.86
CA ILE A 106 8.96 -13.67 -2.71
C ILE A 106 9.43 -12.24 -2.96
N GLY A 107 9.98 -11.98 -4.15
CA GLY A 107 10.43 -10.65 -4.56
C GLY A 107 9.32 -9.61 -4.54
N ALA A 108 8.13 -9.97 -5.03
CA ALA A 108 6.96 -9.09 -5.04
C ALA A 108 6.46 -8.77 -3.62
N ALA A 109 6.39 -9.77 -2.74
CA ALA A 109 6.02 -9.57 -1.34
C ALA A 109 7.03 -8.67 -0.60
N ALA A 110 8.33 -8.88 -0.83
CA ALA A 110 9.38 -8.05 -0.25
C ALA A 110 9.30 -6.59 -0.72
N GLN A 111 9.07 -6.37 -2.03
CA GLN A 111 8.88 -5.02 -2.58
C GLN A 111 7.65 -4.33 -1.99
N ALA A 112 6.53 -5.04 -1.84
CA ALA A 112 5.33 -4.51 -1.22
C ALA A 112 5.58 -4.08 0.24
N GLY A 113 6.21 -4.94 1.05
CA GLY A 113 6.54 -4.62 2.44
C GLY A 113 7.48 -3.41 2.56
N ALA A 114 8.47 -3.30 1.67
CA ALA A 114 9.36 -2.14 1.61
C ALA A 114 8.63 -0.84 1.25
N ALA A 115 7.67 -0.92 0.31
CA ALA A 115 6.84 0.22 -0.07
C ALA A 115 5.95 0.69 1.10
N ASP A 116 5.34 -0.25 1.83
CA ASP A 116 4.52 0.05 3.01
C ASP A 116 5.34 0.75 4.10
N MET A 117 6.56 0.26 4.39
CA MET A 117 7.45 0.88 5.38
C MET A 117 7.95 2.25 4.94
N SER A 118 8.24 2.43 3.66
CA SER A 118 8.60 3.74 3.09
C SER A 118 7.46 4.74 3.19
N LYS A 119 6.21 4.30 2.98
CA LYS A 119 5.01 5.13 3.17
C LYS A 119 4.77 5.44 4.65
N ALA A 120 4.94 4.46 5.54
CA ALA A 120 4.83 4.63 6.98
C ALA A 120 5.83 5.66 7.51
N LYS A 121 7.09 5.61 7.08
CA LYS A 121 8.13 6.60 7.41
C LYS A 121 7.71 8.01 7.02
N ARG A 122 7.21 8.20 5.80
CA ARG A 122 6.75 9.52 5.31
C ARG A 122 5.59 10.06 6.15
N LEU A 123 4.61 9.23 6.48
CA LEU A 123 3.48 9.61 7.34
C LEU A 123 3.93 9.96 8.77
N ALA A 124 4.87 9.18 9.33
CA ALA A 124 5.41 9.45 10.66
C ALA A 124 6.21 10.77 10.70
N ALA A 125 7.01 11.04 9.67
CA ALA A 125 7.76 12.29 9.56
C ALA A 125 6.84 13.52 9.47
N ALA A 126 5.75 13.43 8.71
CA ALA A 126 4.76 14.51 8.59
C ALA A 126 4.06 14.87 9.91
N ARG A 127 4.00 13.94 10.89
CA ARG A 127 3.49 14.22 12.24
C ARG A 127 4.47 14.98 13.13
N GLY A 128 5.78 14.88 12.87
CA GLY A 128 6.82 15.50 13.70
C GLY A 128 7.12 16.95 13.33
N THR A 129 6.53 17.46 12.25
CA THR A 129 6.74 18.81 11.70
C THR A 129 5.54 19.75 11.93
N GLY A 130 4.61 19.40 12.81
CA GLY A 130 3.40 20.18 13.14
C GLY A 130 3.44 20.74 14.55
#